data_AF-A0A7S2DXA0-F1
#
_entry.id   AF-A0A7S2DXA0-F1
#
_cell.length_a   1.000
_cell.length_b   1.000
_cell.length_c   1.000
_cell.angle_alpha   90.00
_cell.angle_beta   90.00
_cell.angle_gamma   90.00
#
_symmetry.space_group_name_H-M   'P 1'
#
loop_
_entity.id
_entity.type
_entity.pdbx_description
1 polymer ?
#
loop_
_entity_poly.entity_id
_entity_poly.type
_entity_poly.pdbx_seq_one_letter_code
_entity_poly.pdbx_strand_id
1 'polypeptide(L)'
;ASIKLRRLVPMWILAWMALYIQSMYSSASLSQFRMIHVPRILFAVVGFALSLYADCKRALPSLSFVGFLRRLMIGFLRVAPVYPFLVALLSFAFLFLVSIFETLNIPTNYLNMPIYYGCLYGPLAAVYWSVKSRLVTEKDDYNCSLPTTQQQVLRAASYEAAIGRAAALRQNS
;
A
#
# COMPACT_ATOMS: atom_id res chain seq x y z
N ALA A 1 12.20 -6.14 12.42
CA ALA A 1 10.89 -5.55 12.03
C ALA A 1 10.41 -5.95 10.63
N SER A 2 11.25 -6.58 9.77
CA SER A 2 10.89 -6.94 8.38
C SER A 2 9.85 -8.07 8.24
N ILE A 3 9.73 -8.98 9.21
CA ILE A 3 8.88 -10.18 9.10
C ILE A 3 7.38 -9.90 9.30
N LYS A 4 7.01 -8.92 10.15
CA LYS A 4 5.58 -8.55 10.37
C LYS A 4 4.96 -7.80 9.18
N LEU A 5 5.80 -7.21 8.32
CA LEU A 5 5.39 -6.38 7.18
C LEU A 5 4.87 -7.23 6.00
N ARG A 6 5.38 -8.47 5.84
CA ARG A 6 4.89 -9.41 4.83
C ARG A 6 3.44 -9.86 5.03
N ARG A 7 2.85 -9.66 6.22
CA ARG A 7 1.48 -10.13 6.51
C ARG A 7 0.38 -9.10 6.22
N LEU A 8 0.71 -7.80 6.23
CA LEU A 8 -0.28 -6.75 6.03
C LEU A 8 -0.62 -6.52 4.57
N VAL A 9 0.37 -6.62 3.68
CA VAL A 9 0.17 -6.51 2.23
C VAL A 9 -0.80 -7.58 1.71
N PRO A 10 -0.63 -8.90 1.99
CA PRO A 10 -1.57 -9.91 1.56
C PRO A 10 -2.94 -9.78 2.24
N MET A 11 -3.02 -9.37 3.51
CA MET A 11 -4.33 -9.08 4.13
C MET A 11 -5.08 -7.95 3.43
N TRP A 12 -4.36 -6.93 2.96
CA TRP A 12 -4.95 -5.84 2.18
C TRP A 12 -5.43 -6.31 0.81
N ILE A 13 -4.60 -7.09 0.11
CA ILE A 13 -4.98 -7.73 -1.16
C ILE A 13 -6.23 -8.60 -0.95
N LEU A 14 -6.31 -9.37 0.12
CA LEU A 14 -7.45 -10.24 0.44
C LEU A 14 -8.71 -9.44 0.80
N ALA A 15 -8.60 -8.36 1.58
CA ALA A 15 -9.73 -7.48 1.88
C ALA A 15 -10.26 -6.81 0.60
N TRP A 16 -9.38 -6.45 -0.32
CA TRP A 16 -9.75 -5.94 -1.63
C TRP A 16 -10.34 -7.00 -2.55
N MET A 17 -9.82 -8.22 -2.51
CA MET A 17 -10.42 -9.35 -3.21
C MET A 17 -11.82 -9.66 -2.68
N ALA A 18 -12.05 -9.53 -1.37
CA ALA A 18 -13.38 -9.67 -0.79
C ALA A 18 -14.35 -8.59 -1.25
N LEU A 19 -13.93 -7.31 -1.24
CA LEU A 19 -14.72 -6.21 -1.80
C LEU A 19 -14.96 -6.36 -3.31
N TYR A 20 -13.98 -6.90 -4.04
CA TYR A 20 -14.07 -7.26 -5.46
C TYR A 20 -15.12 -8.34 -5.71
N ILE A 21 -15.07 -9.43 -4.94
CA ILE A 21 -16.03 -10.53 -5.00
C ILE A 21 -17.44 -9.99 -4.71
N GLN A 22 -17.59 -9.14 -3.70
CA GLN A 22 -18.87 -8.54 -3.35
C GLN A 22 -19.39 -7.61 -4.45
N SER A 23 -18.52 -6.82 -5.08
CA SER A 23 -18.90 -5.99 -6.24
C SER A 23 -19.28 -6.82 -7.47
N MET A 24 -18.66 -7.98 -7.69
CA MET A 24 -19.03 -8.91 -8.77
C MET A 24 -20.47 -9.41 -8.58
N TYR A 25 -20.83 -9.82 -7.37
CA TYR A 25 -22.19 -10.28 -7.07
C TYR A 25 -23.23 -9.15 -7.21
N SER A 26 -22.88 -7.91 -6.88
CA SER A 26 -23.81 -6.77 -7.03
C SER A 26 -23.95 -6.22 -8.45
N SER A 27 -23.05 -6.56 -9.38
CA SER A 27 -23.09 -6.00 -10.75
C SER A 27 -24.07 -6.73 -11.68
N ALA A 28 -24.70 -7.82 -11.21
CA ALA A 28 -25.67 -8.58 -11.99
C ALA A 28 -27.03 -7.88 -12.17
N SER A 29 -27.32 -6.74 -11.51
CA SER A 29 -28.68 -6.16 -11.47
C SER A 29 -28.86 -4.71 -11.93
N LEU A 30 -27.82 -3.95 -12.32
CA LEU A 30 -27.96 -2.50 -12.55
C LEU A 30 -27.23 -1.99 -13.79
N SER A 31 -27.88 -2.10 -14.95
CA SER A 31 -27.40 -1.65 -16.27
C SER A 31 -27.48 -0.14 -16.53
N GLN A 32 -27.67 0.74 -15.52
CA GLN A 32 -28.11 2.12 -15.82
C GLN A 32 -27.42 3.31 -15.11
N PHE A 33 -26.32 3.15 -14.38
CA PHE A 33 -25.64 4.31 -13.76
C PHE A 33 -24.13 4.40 -14.06
N ARG A 34 -23.79 5.07 -15.18
CA ARG A 34 -22.42 5.51 -15.52
C ARG A 34 -21.77 6.44 -14.46
N MET A 35 -22.55 6.99 -13.51
CA MET A 35 -22.03 7.90 -12.46
C MET A 35 -21.49 7.21 -11.20
N ILE A 36 -21.59 5.88 -11.07
CA ILE A 36 -21.18 5.16 -9.83
C ILE A 36 -19.66 4.87 -9.77
N HIS A 37 -18.88 5.15 -10.81
CA HIS A 37 -17.46 4.81 -10.81
C HIS A 37 -16.57 5.76 -9.99
N VAL A 38 -16.87 7.07 -9.98
CA VAL A 38 -16.10 8.06 -9.21
C VAL A 38 -16.06 7.77 -7.71
N PRO A 39 -17.18 7.49 -7.01
CA PRO A 39 -17.12 7.21 -5.56
C PRO A 39 -16.32 5.96 -5.22
N ARG A 40 -16.31 4.94 -6.10
CA ARG A 40 -15.49 3.73 -5.91
C ARG A 40 -14.00 4.05 -5.98
N ILE A 41 -13.59 4.86 -6.95
CA ILE A 41 -12.19 5.28 -7.10
C ILE A 41 -11.78 6.14 -5.91
N LEU A 42 -12.62 7.09 -5.48
CA LEU A 42 -12.33 7.94 -4.33
C LEU A 42 -12.14 7.10 -3.06
N PHE A 43 -13.04 6.14 -2.81
CA PHE A 43 -12.92 5.22 -1.68
C PHE A 43 -11.62 4.41 -1.75
N ALA A 44 -11.25 3.95 -2.94
CA ALA A 44 -9.99 3.23 -3.16
C ALA A 44 -8.76 4.07 -2.80
N VAL A 45 -8.71 5.31 -3.30
CA VAL A 45 -7.61 6.25 -3.07
C VAL A 45 -7.50 6.62 -1.59
N VAL A 46 -8.63 6.90 -0.93
CA VAL A 46 -8.66 7.21 0.51
C VAL A 46 -8.22 6.01 1.34
N GLY A 47 -8.75 4.81 1.04
CA GLY A 47 -8.38 3.57 1.73
C GLY A 47 -6.88 3.27 1.57
N PHE A 48 -6.35 3.46 0.37
CA PHE A 48 -4.93 3.31 0.08
C PHE A 48 -4.08 4.30 0.88
N ALA A 49 -4.43 5.59 0.87
CA ALA A 49 -3.70 6.63 1.59
C ALA A 49 -3.69 6.38 3.10
N LEU A 50 -4.84 6.00 3.68
CA LEU A 50 -4.95 5.68 5.11
C LEU A 50 -4.14 4.45 5.49
N SER A 51 -4.11 3.43 4.63
CA SER A 51 -3.39 2.19 4.90
C SER A 51 -1.88 2.39 4.78
N LEU A 52 -1.45 3.15 3.78
CA LEU A 52 -0.06 3.59 3.65
C LEU A 52 0.35 4.48 4.84
N TYR A 53 -0.52 5.38 5.31
CA TYR A 53 -0.27 6.17 6.52
C TYR A 53 -0.10 5.27 7.75
N ALA A 54 -1.01 4.32 7.97
CA ALA A 54 -0.94 3.39 9.09
C ALA A 54 0.36 2.57 9.06
N ASP A 55 0.79 2.12 7.88
CA ASP A 55 2.06 1.40 7.70
C ASP A 55 3.27 2.29 8.02
N CYS A 56 3.28 3.53 7.51
CA CYS A 56 4.33 4.51 7.78
C CYS A 56 4.38 4.91 9.26
N LYS A 57 3.23 5.12 9.90
CA LYS A 57 3.11 5.47 11.32
C LYS A 57 3.59 4.35 12.23
N ARG A 58 3.39 3.09 11.84
CA ARG A 58 3.97 1.92 12.53
C ARG A 58 5.49 1.88 12.41
N ALA A 59 6.03 2.26 11.25
CA ALA A 59 7.48 2.31 11.04
C ALA A 59 8.14 3.51 11.74
N LEU A 60 7.47 4.66 11.77
CA LEU A 60 7.95 5.93 12.33
C LEU A 60 6.84 6.60 13.15
N PRO A 61 6.74 6.32 14.46
CA PRO A 61 5.67 6.83 15.32
C PRO A 61 5.62 8.37 15.42
N SER A 62 6.75 9.06 15.21
CA SER A 62 6.84 10.52 15.21
C SER A 62 6.25 11.18 13.96
N LEU A 63 5.88 10.41 12.93
CA LEU A 63 5.37 10.96 11.67
C LEU A 63 4.00 11.65 11.87
N SER A 64 3.93 12.95 11.57
CA SER A 64 2.67 13.70 11.54
C SER A 64 1.88 13.41 10.26
N PHE A 65 0.55 13.49 10.32
CA PHE A 65 -0.31 13.26 9.14
C PHE A 65 -0.05 14.27 8.02
N VAL A 66 0.15 15.54 8.36
CA VAL A 66 0.51 16.60 7.40
C VAL A 66 1.86 16.31 6.73
N GLY A 67 2.85 15.87 7.52
CA GLY A 67 4.17 15.48 7.01
C GLY A 67 4.07 14.27 6.07
N PHE A 68 3.24 13.29 6.42
CA PHE A 68 2.93 12.16 5.54
C PHE A 68 2.30 12.61 4.22
N LEU A 69 1.27 13.45 4.26
CA LEU A 69 0.54 13.88 3.06
C LEU A 69 1.44 14.67 2.10
N ARG A 70 2.31 15.55 2.63
CA ARG A 70 3.31 16.26 1.82
C ARG A 70 4.25 15.29 1.11
N ARG A 71 4.73 14.27 1.81
CA ARG A 71 5.62 13.24 1.25
C ARG A 71 4.91 12.37 0.21
N LEU A 72 3.65 12.02 0.46
CA LEU A 72 2.80 11.31 -0.48
C LEU A 72 2.64 12.10 -1.78
N MET A 73 2.32 13.40 -1.67
CA MET A 73 2.17 14.30 -2.83
C MET A 73 3.47 14.45 -3.63
N ILE A 74 4.62 14.61 -2.97
CA ILE A 74 5.92 14.65 -3.64
C ILE A 74 6.22 13.31 -4.35
N GLY A 75 5.94 12.19 -3.69
CA GLY A 75 6.07 10.86 -4.27
C GLY A 75 5.18 10.68 -5.51
N PHE A 76 3.94 11.13 -5.43
CA PHE A 76 2.99 11.11 -6.53
C PHE A 76 3.46 11.97 -7.72
N LEU A 77 3.86 13.23 -7.47
CA LEU A 77 4.40 14.14 -8.49
C LEU A 77 5.64 13.57 -9.17
N ARG A 78 6.46 12.81 -8.46
CA ARG A 78 7.64 12.14 -9.04
C ARG A 78 7.27 10.96 -9.94
N VAL A 79 6.17 10.26 -9.65
CA VAL A 79 5.68 9.14 -10.47
C VAL A 79 4.83 9.63 -11.64
N ALA A 80 4.16 10.78 -11.52
CA ALA A 80 3.32 11.37 -12.55
C ALA A 80 3.94 11.40 -13.97
N PRO A 81 5.20 11.84 -14.20
CA PRO A 81 5.79 11.82 -15.54
C PRO A 81 6.10 10.41 -16.06
N VAL A 82 6.29 9.43 -15.17
CA VAL A 82 6.56 8.02 -15.51
C VAL A 82 5.26 7.23 -15.73
N TYR A 83 4.13 7.76 -15.26
CA TYR A 83 2.81 7.16 -15.35
C TYR A 83 2.42 6.68 -16.76
N PRO A 84 2.51 7.50 -17.83
CA PRO A 84 2.13 7.04 -19.18
C PRO A 84 2.97 5.85 -19.64
N PHE A 85 4.27 5.83 -19.30
CA PHE A 85 5.16 4.71 -19.63
C PHE A 85 4.81 3.44 -18.85
N LEU A 86 4.48 3.56 -17.56
CA LEU A 86 4.02 2.42 -16.75
C LEU A 86 2.74 1.82 -17.31
N VAL A 87 1.77 2.66 -17.69
CA VAL A 87 0.51 2.20 -18.28
C VAL A 87 0.74 1.55 -19.65
N ALA A 88 1.64 2.10 -20.48
CA ALA A 88 2.00 1.50 -21.75
C ALA A 88 2.65 0.12 -21.55
N LEU A 89 3.64 0.01 -20.64
CA LEU A 89 4.30 -1.25 -20.32
C LEU A 89 3.31 -2.30 -19.79
N LEU A 90 2.39 -1.87 -18.92
CA LEU A 90 1.37 -2.77 -18.38
C LEU A 90 0.39 -3.22 -19.45
N SER A 91 0.03 -2.34 -20.39
CA SER A 91 -0.78 -2.68 -21.56
C SER A 91 -0.09 -3.74 -22.43
N PHE A 92 1.22 -3.61 -22.68
CA PHE A 92 1.98 -4.64 -23.40
C PHE A 92 1.96 -5.99 -22.69
N ALA A 93 2.13 -6.00 -21.36
CA ALA A 93 2.04 -7.24 -20.57
C ALA A 93 0.66 -7.88 -20.67
N PHE A 94 -0.41 -7.08 -20.65
CA PHE A 94 -1.78 -7.59 -20.80
C PHE A 94 -2.10 -8.05 -22.22
N LEU A 95 -1.56 -7.41 -23.26
CA LEU A 95 -1.67 -7.91 -24.63
C LEU A 95 -1.07 -9.31 -24.75
N PHE A 96 0.11 -9.53 -24.17
CA PHE A 96 0.72 -10.85 -24.13
C PHE A 96 -0.16 -11.89 -23.41
N LEU A 97 -0.76 -11.52 -22.27
CA LEU A 97 -1.70 -12.40 -21.55
C LEU A 97 -2.96 -12.71 -22.35
N VAL A 98 -3.52 -11.73 -23.07
CA VAL A 98 -4.67 -11.94 -23.96
C VAL A 98 -4.30 -12.92 -25.07
N SER A 99 -3.14 -12.75 -25.71
CA SER A 99 -2.69 -13.67 -26.77
C SER A 99 -2.50 -15.12 -26.25
N ILE A 100 -2.03 -15.30 -25.02
CA ILE A 100 -1.96 -16.63 -24.38
C ILE A 100 -3.37 -17.21 -24.20
N PHE A 101 -4.33 -16.43 -23.69
CA PHE A 101 -5.70 -16.89 -23.48
C PHE A 101 -6.39 -17.26 -24.80
N GLU A 102 -6.18 -16.46 -25.84
CA GLU A 102 -6.69 -16.74 -27.18
C GLU A 102 -6.09 -18.04 -27.74
N THR A 103 -4.78 -18.24 -27.58
CA THR A 103 -4.10 -19.49 -28.02
C THR A 103 -4.66 -20.72 -27.30
N LEU A 104 -5.04 -20.57 -26.03
CA LEU A 104 -5.64 -21.63 -25.22
C LEU A 104 -7.17 -21.75 -25.37
N ASN A 105 -7.81 -20.92 -26.21
CA ASN A 105 -9.27 -20.82 -26.34
C ASN A 105 -10.01 -20.57 -25.02
N ILE A 106 -9.39 -19.82 -24.09
CA ILE A 106 -10.00 -19.44 -22.82
C ILE A 106 -10.77 -18.11 -23.03
N PRO A 107 -12.02 -17.98 -22.54
CA PRO A 107 -12.76 -16.74 -22.67
C PRO A 107 -12.03 -15.55 -22.01
N THR A 108 -11.77 -14.51 -22.80
CA THR A 108 -11.02 -13.31 -22.41
C THR A 108 -11.78 -12.40 -21.43
N ASN A 109 -13.07 -12.66 -21.20
CA ASN A 109 -13.89 -11.93 -20.22
C ASN A 109 -13.28 -11.91 -18.81
N TYR A 110 -12.54 -12.96 -18.45
CA TYR A 110 -11.83 -13.04 -17.17
C TYR A 110 -10.64 -12.07 -17.06
N LEU A 111 -10.09 -11.59 -18.18
CA LEU A 111 -8.95 -10.66 -18.22
C LEU A 111 -9.37 -9.19 -18.06
N ASN A 112 -10.61 -8.83 -18.40
CA ASN A 112 -11.09 -7.44 -18.35
C ASN A 112 -10.87 -6.79 -16.96
N MET A 113 -11.12 -7.54 -15.90
CA MET A 113 -10.96 -7.07 -14.52
C MET A 113 -9.49 -6.93 -14.09
N PRO A 114 -8.62 -7.95 -14.26
CA PRO A 114 -7.18 -7.81 -14.07
C PRO A 114 -6.58 -6.64 -14.84
N ILE A 115 -6.99 -6.42 -16.09
CA ILE A 115 -6.53 -5.29 -16.90
C ILE A 115 -6.98 -3.98 -16.26
N TYR A 116 -8.28 -3.84 -15.95
CA TYR A 116 -8.84 -2.65 -15.34
C TYR A 116 -8.14 -2.27 -14.03
N TYR A 117 -8.03 -3.23 -13.11
CA TYR A 117 -7.45 -3.00 -11.79
C TYR A 117 -5.92 -2.92 -11.82
N GLY A 118 -5.26 -3.67 -12.71
CA GLY A 118 -3.82 -3.58 -12.92
C GLY A 118 -3.42 -2.18 -13.38
N CYS A 119 -4.10 -1.65 -14.40
CA CYS A 119 -3.83 -0.32 -14.92
C CYS A 119 -4.11 0.79 -13.88
N LEU A 120 -5.14 0.62 -13.07
CA LEU A 120 -5.50 1.58 -12.03
C LEU A 120 -4.53 1.55 -10.83
N TYR A 121 -4.19 0.35 -10.33
CA TYR A 121 -3.43 0.19 -9.08
C TYR A 121 -1.94 0.00 -9.27
N GLY A 122 -1.48 -0.46 -10.44
CA GLY A 122 -0.06 -0.65 -10.74
C GLY A 122 0.76 0.61 -10.47
N PRO A 123 0.36 1.78 -11.00
CA PRO A 123 1.06 3.04 -10.70
C PRO A 123 1.00 3.44 -9.21
N LEU A 124 -0.13 3.19 -8.54
CA LEU A 124 -0.26 3.46 -7.10
C LEU A 124 0.69 2.58 -6.26
N ALA A 125 0.93 1.33 -6.68
CA ALA A 125 1.93 0.47 -6.05
C ALA A 125 3.36 1.03 -6.22
N ALA A 126 3.67 1.64 -7.37
CA ALA A 126 4.95 2.33 -7.56
C ALA A 126 5.10 3.55 -6.64
N VAL A 127 4.03 4.33 -6.44
CA VAL A 127 4.00 5.44 -5.47
C VAL A 127 4.20 4.92 -4.05
N TYR A 128 3.49 3.85 -3.67
CA TYR A 128 3.66 3.19 -2.37
C TYR A 128 5.12 2.83 -2.11
N TRP A 129 5.74 2.14 -3.08
CA TRP A 129 7.12 1.70 -2.97
C TRP A 129 8.09 2.89 -2.85
N SER A 130 7.89 3.93 -3.65
CA SER A 130 8.71 5.15 -3.64
C SER A 130 8.64 5.89 -2.31
N VAL A 131 7.44 6.13 -1.78
CA VAL A 131 7.23 6.83 -0.49
C VAL A 131 7.80 6.02 0.66
N LYS A 132 7.53 4.72 0.68
CA LYS A 132 7.99 3.83 1.75
C LYS A 132 9.50 3.68 1.77
N SER A 133 10.14 3.47 0.61
CA SER A 133 11.59 3.31 0.53
C SER A 133 12.31 4.53 1.09
N ARG A 134 11.84 5.75 0.77
CA ARG A 134 12.39 7.00 1.32
C ARG A 134 12.27 7.11 2.82
N LEU A 135 11.11 6.74 3.37
CA LEU A 135 10.87 6.79 4.81
C LEU A 135 11.73 5.80 5.58
N VAL A 136 12.02 4.65 4.99
CA VAL A 136 12.95 3.67 5.56
C VAL A 136 14.37 4.22 5.56
N THR A 137 14.84 4.76 4.43
CA THR A 137 16.19 5.35 4.33
C THR A 137 16.39 6.50 5.32
N GLU A 138 15.44 7.44 5.41
CA GLU A 138 15.58 8.60 6.32
C GLU A 138 15.57 8.20 7.80
N LYS A 139 14.85 7.14 8.15
CA LYS A 139 14.89 6.58 9.50
C LYS A 139 16.28 6.04 9.83
N ASP A 140 16.93 5.39 8.88
CA ASP A 140 18.28 4.85 9.05
C ASP A 140 19.31 5.98 9.18
N ASP A 141 19.17 7.04 8.37
CA ASP A 141 20.01 8.24 8.44
C ASP A 141 19.88 8.97 9.78
N TYR A 142 18.66 9.13 10.30
CA TYR A 142 18.43 9.73 11.63
C TYR A 142 19.06 8.89 12.75
N ASN A 143 18.99 7.57 12.66
CA ASN A 143 19.62 6.68 13.63
C ASN A 143 21.15 6.71 13.57
N CYS A 144 21.74 7.01 12.40
CA CYS A 144 23.18 7.10 12.21
C CYS A 144 23.75 8.44 12.68
N SER A 145 22.97 9.53 12.55
CA SER A 145 23.36 10.89 12.92
C SER A 145 23.18 11.23 14.40
N LEU A 146 22.46 10.41 15.16
CA LEU A 146 22.40 10.52 16.62
C LEU A 146 23.77 10.14 17.23
N PRO A 147 24.41 11.02 18.04
CA PRO A 147 25.62 10.66 18.73
C PRO A 147 25.40 9.40 19.58
N THR A 148 26.35 8.47 19.54
CA THR A 148 26.23 7.09 20.07
C THR A 148 25.68 7.05 21.50
N THR A 149 26.02 8.06 22.31
CA THR A 149 25.55 8.24 23.68
C THR A 149 24.04 8.46 23.79
N GLN A 150 23.43 9.31 22.95
CA GLN A 150 21.98 9.53 22.97
C GLN A 150 21.22 8.31 22.48
N GLN A 151 21.77 7.59 21.50
CA GLN A 151 21.18 6.37 21.00
C GLN A 151 21.16 5.26 22.06
N GLN A 152 22.23 5.16 22.87
CA GLN A 152 22.28 4.24 24.00
C GLN A 152 21.25 4.60 25.08
N VAL A 153 21.10 5.88 25.44
CA VAL A 153 20.09 6.32 26.43
C VAL A 153 18.67 6.01 25.96
N LEU A 154 18.34 6.26 24.70
CA LEU A 154 17.02 5.94 24.14
C LEU A 154 16.76 4.43 24.11
N ARG A 155 17.78 3.62 23.82
CA ARG A 155 17.69 2.15 23.86
C ARG A 155 17.51 1.63 25.28
N ALA A 156 18.23 2.19 26.25
CA ALA A 156 18.06 1.85 27.67
C ALA A 156 16.64 2.18 28.16
N ALA A 157 16.15 3.39 27.90
CA ALA A 157 14.81 3.81 28.30
C ALA A 157 13.69 2.96 27.66
N SER A 158 13.85 2.59 26.38
CA SER A 158 12.88 1.72 25.70
C SER A 158 12.91 0.28 26.21
N TYR A 159 14.06 -0.22 26.67
CA TYR A 159 14.19 -1.53 27.31
C TYR A 159 13.51 -1.55 28.69
N GLU A 160 13.73 -0.54 29.52
CA GLU A 160 13.08 -0.40 30.83
C GLU A 160 11.54 -0.35 30.70
N ALA A 161 11.02 0.42 29.75
CA ALA A 161 9.59 0.49 29.48
C ALA A 161 8.98 -0.83 28.96
N ALA A 162 9.79 -1.69 28.33
CA ALA A 162 9.36 -3.02 27.89
C ALA A 162 9.32 -4.01 29.06
N ILE A 163 10.34 -3.99 29.93
CA ILE A 163 10.38 -4.79 31.16
C ILE A 163 9.18 -4.45 32.05
N GLY A 164 8.92 -3.15 32.29
CA GLY A 164 7.79 -2.72 33.12
C GLY A 164 6.44 -3.23 32.60
N ARG A 165 6.22 -3.19 31.28
CA ARG A 165 5.00 -3.74 30.65
C ARG A 165 4.88 -5.25 30.81
N ALA A 166 5.98 -5.99 30.66
CA ALA A 166 5.98 -7.43 30.84
C ALA A 166 5.71 -7.83 32.31
N ALA A 167 6.25 -7.08 33.27
CA ALA A 167 6.01 -7.30 34.69
C ALA A 167 4.54 -7.04 35.07
N ALA A 168 3.94 -5.95 34.56
CA ALA A 168 2.52 -5.64 34.79
C ALA A 168 1.58 -6.72 34.24
N LEU A 169 1.91 -7.31 33.08
CA LEU A 169 1.11 -8.40 32.53
C LEU A 169 1.16 -9.68 33.37
N ARG A 170 2.26 -9.95 34.08
CA ARG A 170 2.37 -11.11 35.00
C ARG A 170 1.59 -10.94 36.29
N GLN A 171 1.31 -9.71 36.73
CA GLN A 171 0.50 -9.48 37.93
C GLN A 171 -1.00 -9.63 37.67
N ASN A 172 -1.42 -9.54 36.40
CA ASN A 172 -2.82 -9.67 35.98
C ASN A 172 -3.17 -11.09 35.48
N SER A 173 -2.24 -12.05 35.59
CA SER A 173 -2.43 -13.47 35.22
C SER A 173 -2.46 -14.34 36.46
#